data_AF-A0A7C1W6B7-F1
#
_entry.id   AF-A0A7C1W6B7-F1
#
_cell.length_a   1.000
_cell.length_b   1.000
_cell.length_c   1.000
_cell.angle_alpha   90.00
_cell.angle_beta   90.00
_cell.angle_gamma   90.00
#
_symmetry.space_group_name_H-M   'P 1'
#
loop_
_entity.id
_entity.type
_entity.pdbx_description
1 polymer ?
#
loop_
_entity_poly.entity_id
_entity_poly.type
_entity_poly.pdbx_seq_one_letter_code
_entity_poly.pdbx_strand_id
1 'polypeptide(L)' 'MKKAVIEIDSSQLLNALEQLPPGDLKKIIDTLFLRRLLKKPDFEEVSTKTRGIVKKEGLAPEVVEEAIKWARKQR' A
#
# COMPACT_ATOMS: atom_id res chain seq x y z
N MET A 1 35.49 12.74 2.28
CA MET A 1 34.89 11.56 1.64
C MET A 1 33.60 11.98 0.97
N LYS A 2 33.49 11.86 -0.37
CA LYS A 2 32.24 12.17 -1.08
C LYS A 2 31.24 11.06 -0.73
N LYS A 3 30.14 11.39 -0.05
CA LYS A 3 29.02 10.46 0.13
C LYS A 3 28.46 10.18 -1.26
N ALA A 4 28.70 8.97 -1.77
CA ALA A 4 28.02 8.51 -2.97
C ALA A 4 26.53 8.37 -2.60
N VAL A 5 25.73 9.37 -2.97
CA VAL A 5 24.28 9.27 -2.90
C VAL A 5 23.88 8.41 -4.08
N ILE A 6 23.46 7.18 -3.81
CA ILE A 6 22.87 6.34 -4.84
C ILE A 6 21.50 6.94 -5.12
N GLU A 7 21.39 7.66 -6.23
CA GLU A 7 20.11 8.10 -6.76
C GLU A 7 19.41 6.88 -7.35
N ILE A 8 18.40 6.37 -6.63
CA ILE A 8 17.55 5.28 -7.10
C ILE A 8 16.38 5.92 -7.83
N ASP A 9 16.20 5.56 -9.10
CA ASP A 9 15.05 6.01 -9.86
C ASP A 9 13.75 5.35 -9.36
N SER A 10 12.63 6.08 -9.49
CA SER A 10 11.32 5.59 -9.06
C SER A 10 10.93 4.30 -9.76
N SER A 11 11.28 4.12 -11.04
CA SER A 11 10.97 2.89 -11.78
C SER A 11 11.78 1.69 -11.26
N GLN A 12 13.04 1.89 -10.89
CA GLN A 12 13.90 0.84 -10.33
C GLN A 12 13.41 0.39 -8.96
N LEU A 13 12.96 1.35 -8.14
CA LEU A 13 12.36 1.05 -6.85
C LEU A 13 11.06 0.23 -7.02
N LEU A 14 10.18 0.64 -7.93
CA LEU A 14 8.92 -0.06 -8.18
C LEU A 14 9.16 -1.49 -8.68
N ASN A 15 10.06 -1.67 -9.66
CA ASN A 15 10.41 -3.01 -10.16
C ASN A 15 10.97 -3.92 -9.05
N ALA A 16 11.78 -3.38 -8.13
CA ALA A 16 12.30 -4.15 -7.01
C ALA A 16 11.19 -4.52 -6.00
N LEU A 17 10.25 -3.61 -5.75
CA LEU A 17 9.11 -3.86 -4.86
C LEU A 17 8.13 -4.89 -5.46
N GLU A 18 7.89 -4.86 -6.77
CA GLU A 18 7.00 -5.81 -7.45
C GLU A 18 7.50 -7.27 -7.38
N GLN A 19 8.81 -7.47 -7.25
CA GLN A 19 9.39 -8.81 -7.11
C GLN A 19 9.26 -9.40 -5.70
N LEU A 20 8.85 -8.60 -4.71
CA LEU A 20 8.74 -9.06 -3.33
C LEU A 20 7.40 -9.77 -3.07
N PRO A 21 7.40 -10.82 -2.24
CA PRO A 21 6.16 -11.41 -1.77
C PRO A 21 5.30 -10.38 -1.03
N PRO A 22 3.96 -10.47 -1.11
CA PRO A 22 3.06 -9.54 -0.43
C PRO A 22 3.32 -9.40 1.09
N GLY A 23 3.72 -10.50 1.74
CA GLY A 23 4.07 -10.51 3.15
C GLY A 23 5.30 -9.66 3.48
N ASP A 24 6.29 -9.61 2.60
CA ASP A 24 7.52 -8.84 2.82
C ASP A 24 7.32 -7.36 2.48
N LEU A 25 6.52 -7.07 1.44
CA LEU A 25 6.06 -5.71 1.18
C LEU A 25 5.34 -5.11 2.39
N LYS A 26 4.45 -5.87 3.03
CA LYS A 26 3.76 -5.44 4.24
C LYS A 26 4.76 -5.10 5.36
N LYS A 27 5.76 -5.96 5.61
CA LYS A 27 6.78 -5.72 6.65
C LYS A 27 7.59 -4.44 6.37
N ILE A 28 7.94 -4.19 5.11
CA ILE A 28 8.67 -2.98 4.71
C ILE A 28 7.82 -1.74 5.01
N ILE A 29 6.58 -1.72 4.54
CA ILE A 29 5.65 -0.62 4.76
C ILE A 29 5.42 -0.38 6.27
N ASP A 30 5.17 -1.44 7.04
CA ASP A 30 5.00 -1.37 8.48
C ASP A 30 6.24 -0.79 9.16
N THR A 31 7.44 -1.20 8.73
CA THR A 31 8.71 -0.68 9.25
C THR A 31 8.88 0.81 8.94
N LEU A 32 8.48 1.26 7.75
CA LEU A 32 8.54 2.68 7.39
C LEU A 32 7.62 3.54 8.27
N PHE A 33 6.43 3.02 8.60
CA PHE A 33 5.54 3.68 9.55
C PHE A 33 6.10 3.67 10.99
N LEU A 34 6.63 2.53 11.46
CA LEU A 34 7.22 2.40 12.80
C LEU A 34 8.41 3.34 12.99
N ARG A 35 9.26 3.47 11.96
CA ARG A 35 10.41 4.39 11.96
C ARG A 35 10.03 5.84 11.73
N ARG A 36 8.73 6.15 11.58
CA ARG A 36 8.20 7.50 11.29
C ARG A 36 8.80 8.12 10.03
N LEU A 37 9.28 7.30 9.10
CA LEU A 37 9.79 7.73 7.80
C LEU A 37 8.62 8.04 6.84
N LEU A 38 7.47 7.43 7.09
CA LEU A 38 6.21 7.73 6.42
C LEU A 38 5.11 7.95 7.47
N LYS A 39 4.16 8.83 7.14
CA LYS A 39 2.95 9.02 7.93
C LYS A 39 1.94 7.94 7.54
N LYS A 40 1.42 7.22 8.53
CA LYS A 40 0.30 6.31 8.31
C LYS A 40 -0.90 7.13 7.81
N PRO A 41 -1.56 6.73 6.71
CA PRO A 41 -2.70 7.47 6.19
C PRO A 41 -3.86 7.43 7.18
N ASP A 42 -4.68 8.47 7.15
CA ASP A 42 -5.86 8.57 8.01
C ASP A 42 -7.00 7.69 7.47
N PHE A 43 -7.81 7.14 8.36
CA PHE A 43 -8.92 6.26 7.97
C PHE A 43 -9.97 6.99 7.12
N GLU A 44 -10.29 8.25 7.43
CA GLU A 44 -11.26 9.04 6.65
C GLU A 44 -10.74 9.31 5.24
N GLU A 45 -9.44 9.60 5.12
CA GLU A 45 -8.79 9.82 3.83
C GLU A 45 -8.81 8.55 2.96
N VAL A 46 -8.41 7.41 3.55
CA VAL A 46 -8.40 6.11 2.86
C VAL A 46 -9.82 5.74 2.43
N SER A 47 -10.80 5.84 3.34
CA SER A 47 -12.19 5.45 3.05
C SER A 47 -12.82 6.33 1.96
N THR A 48 -12.54 7.63 1.95
CA THR A 48 -13.01 8.56 0.91
C THR A 48 -12.44 8.20 -0.45
N LYS A 49 -11.13 7.95 -0.54
CA LYS A 49 -10.47 7.53 -1.79
C LYS A 49 -11.00 6.19 -2.28
N THR A 50 -11.14 5.21 -1.39
CA THR A 50 -11.67 3.89 -1.74
C THR A 50 -13.09 3.98 -2.28
N ARG A 51 -13.98 4.77 -1.64
CA ARG A 51 -15.34 5.02 -2.17
C ARG A 51 -15.31 5.62 -3.57
N GLY A 52 -14.41 6.56 -3.82
CA GLY A 52 -14.22 7.17 -5.14
C GLY A 52 -13.83 6.12 -6.20
N ILE A 53 -12.89 5.23 -5.87
CA ILE A 53 -12.45 4.15 -6.76
C ILE A 53 -13.58 3.16 -7.03
N VAL A 54 -14.27 2.67 -5.99
CA VAL A 54 -15.40 1.74 -6.12
C VAL A 54 -16.46 2.31 -7.06
N LYS A 55 -16.78 3.59 -6.91
CA LYS A 55 -17.76 4.27 -7.78
C LYS A 55 -17.25 4.47 -9.20
N LYS A 56 -15.97 4.85 -9.36
CA LYS A 56 -15.35 5.11 -10.67
C LYS A 56 -15.23 3.83 -11.51
N GLU A 57 -14.77 2.76 -10.88
CA GLU A 57 -14.56 1.46 -11.54
C GLU A 57 -15.85 0.63 -11.62
N GLY A 58 -16.95 1.12 -11.05
CA GLY A 58 -18.25 0.44 -11.08
C GLY A 58 -18.21 -0.93 -10.43
N LEU A 59 -17.43 -1.09 -9.35
CA LEU A 59 -17.24 -2.40 -8.72
C LEU A 59 -18.58 -2.92 -8.19
N ALA A 60 -18.87 -4.17 -8.52
CA ALA A 60 -20.09 -4.83 -8.09
C ALA A 60 -20.11 -4.98 -6.56
N PRO A 61 -21.28 -4.87 -5.89
CA PRO A 61 -21.39 -5.03 -4.44
C PRO A 61 -20.75 -6.32 -3.92
N GLU A 62 -20.84 -7.41 -4.68
CA GLU A 62 -20.30 -8.72 -4.34
C GLU A 62 -18.77 -8.70 -4.22
N VAL A 63 -18.09 -7.96 -5.08
CA VAL A 63 -16.62 -7.78 -5.05
C VAL A 63 -16.21 -7.02 -3.78
N VAL A 64 -16.99 -6.01 -3.41
CA VAL A 64 -16.76 -5.24 -2.18
C VAL A 64 -16.99 -6.13 -0.95
N GLU A 65 -18.05 -6.93 -0.95
CA GLU A 65 -18.33 -7.88 0.14
C GLU A 65 -17.25 -8.95 0.29
N GLU A 66 -16.75 -9.48 -0.83
CA GLU A 66 -15.66 -10.45 -0.83
C GLU A 66 -14.38 -9.85 -0.23
N ALA A 67 -14.03 -8.62 -0.63
CA ALA A 67 -12.89 -7.90 -0.07
C ALA A 67 -13.06 -7.68 1.45
N ILE A 68 -14.26 -7.33 1.92
CA ILE A 68 -14.56 -7.19 3.35
C ILE A 68 -14.43 -8.53 4.08
N LYS A 69 -14.96 -9.63 3.51
CA LYS A 69 -14.85 -10.97 4.09
C LYS A 69 -13.40 -11.43 4.18
N TRP A 70 -12.62 -11.20 3.13
CA TRP A 70 -11.18 -11.50 3.12
C TRP A 70 -10.47 -10.71 4.23
N ALA A 71 -10.69 -9.40 4.33
CA ALA A 71 -10.05 -8.56 5.34
C ALA A 71 -10.37 -9.01 6.78
N ARG A 72 -11.61 -9.43 7.04
CA ARG A 72 -12.02 -9.95 8.36
C ARG A 72 -11.32 -11.27 8.72
N LYS A 73 -10.93 -12.09 7.74
CA LYS A 73 -10.20 -13.35 7.96
C LYS A 73 -8.71 -13.16 8.21
N GLN A 74 -8.16 -11.98 7.93
CA GLN A 74 -6.75 -11.63 8.19
C GLN A 74 -6.50 -11.12 9.62
N ARG A 75 -7.55 -11.11 10.46
CA ARG A 75 -7.52 -10.65 11.85
C ARG A 75 -7.26 -11.83 12.79
#